data_AF-A0A6A5G875-F1
#
_entry.id   AF-A0A6A5G875-F1
#
_cell.length_a   1.000
_cell.length_b   1.000
_cell.length_c   1.000
_cell.angle_alpha   90.00
_cell.angle_beta   90.00
_cell.angle_gamma   90.00
#
_symmetry.space_group_name_H-M   'P 1'
#
loop_
_entity.id
_entity.type
_entity.pdbx_description
1 polymer ?
#
loop_
_entity_poly.entity_id
_entity_poly.type
_entity_poly.pdbx_seq_one_letter_code
_entity_poly.pdbx_strand_id
1 'polypeptide(L)'
;MKNSRGYFSELKIRRDRLQPKKPRKQHGTLLFTHICNHLCEHVLRIPVSKVSIWPEGLPLTTLHNLTKLRIEKCEELEIKVAASTKSVDFPYRVLVEVIRNICGTAERIHLGIPIKHTFKCDTSYFKCHHLTIDRPTPWLTGKNLFKMRCAQMEISRSRLKVKDLLNFVEKWMKSDLSEEFEFLDITFEKKIKILTFPKSFQAKTWNKEMRGQHYLAGTKVIDCEHGGDVVHKNGRTIATVCTQSDRKRFFFGVWHNPFPMIPQENVPEMLSCSLTCLRICNVAKSLEYESISWNVDISKEGTFLQFKCNDEVCGTWSFKESGNTVTVSKKEDPNTIIYEEESENVYDSLTSAIIHVTDVLKCTVSNVEIWIQDFKHFIIHKLMRLKIEKCLNMRIYLAIKEKIPVTLDPWLATVIKNVCATGRLYISVPTDESFECDPSHFKCHLLVMDQPSPWLTPETL
;
A
#
# COMPACT_ATOMS: atom_id res chain seq x y z
N MET A 1 -28.18 32.97 19.94
CA MET A 1 -28.48 31.71 19.24
C MET A 1 -27.25 31.28 18.45
N LYS A 2 -26.51 30.28 18.92
CA LYS A 2 -25.37 29.68 18.18
C LYS A 2 -25.91 28.55 17.30
N ASN A 3 -25.77 28.69 15.99
CA ASN A 3 -26.04 27.62 15.02
C ASN A 3 -24.97 26.52 15.15
N SER A 4 -25.16 25.58 16.06
CA SER A 4 -24.44 24.30 16.00
C SER A 4 -25.05 23.49 14.85
N ARG A 5 -24.40 23.47 13.68
CA ARG A 5 -24.68 22.46 12.65
C ARG A 5 -24.28 21.10 13.22
N GLY A 6 -25.23 20.41 13.83
CA GLY A 6 -25.02 19.04 14.30
C GLY A 6 -24.82 18.12 13.10
N TYR A 7 -23.70 17.42 13.05
CA TYR A 7 -23.47 16.30 12.13
C TYR A 7 -23.87 15.01 12.84
N PHE A 8 -24.56 14.11 12.15
CA PHE A 8 -24.75 12.75 12.64
C PHE A 8 -23.65 11.85 12.09
N SER A 9 -22.93 11.17 12.97
CA SER A 9 -21.82 10.28 12.60
C SER A 9 -22.33 8.98 11.95
N GLU A 10 -23.47 8.45 12.39
CA GLU A 10 -23.97 7.18 11.88
C GLU A 10 -25.45 6.94 12.15
N LEU A 11 -26.17 6.47 11.12
CA LEU A 11 -27.55 5.99 11.19
C LEU A 11 -27.59 4.48 10.94
N LYS A 12 -27.97 3.70 11.96
CA LYS A 12 -28.10 2.24 11.87
C LYS A 12 -29.56 1.79 11.97
N ILE A 13 -30.03 1.07 10.95
CA ILE A 13 -31.37 0.47 10.90
C ILE A 13 -31.22 -1.06 10.86
N ARG A 14 -31.56 -1.73 11.96
CA ARG A 14 -31.47 -3.20 12.12
C ARG A 14 -32.47 -3.68 13.16
N ARG A 15 -32.84 -4.96 13.15
CA ARG A 15 -33.60 -5.55 14.26
C ARG A 15 -32.68 -5.75 15.47
N ASP A 16 -33.01 -5.16 16.61
CA ASP A 16 -32.26 -5.43 17.84
C ASP A 16 -32.56 -6.85 18.33
N ARG A 17 -31.49 -7.64 18.56
CA ARG A 17 -31.55 -8.74 19.52
C ARG A 17 -31.27 -8.09 20.88
N LEU A 18 -32.31 -7.96 21.71
CA LEU A 18 -32.15 -7.55 23.10
C LEU A 18 -31.22 -8.55 23.83
N GLN A 19 -29.94 -8.23 23.93
CA GLN A 19 -29.12 -8.66 25.05
C GLN A 19 -28.46 -7.42 25.65
N PRO A 20 -28.58 -7.21 26.98
CA PRO A 20 -28.09 -5.99 27.62
C PRO A 20 -26.56 -6.03 27.69
N LYS A 21 -25.88 -5.16 26.92
CA LYS A 21 -24.49 -4.81 27.19
C LYS A 21 -24.42 -3.32 27.56
N LYS A 22 -23.71 -3.04 28.65
CA LYS A 22 -23.56 -1.72 29.28
C LYS A 22 -23.09 -0.65 28.27
N PRO A 23 -23.57 0.60 28.36
CA PRO A 23 -23.17 1.67 27.46
C PRO A 23 -21.74 2.13 27.79
N ARG A 24 -20.83 2.04 26.81
CA ARG A 24 -19.59 2.84 26.80
C ARG A 24 -19.86 4.14 26.05
N LYS A 25 -19.38 5.26 26.60
CA LYS A 25 -19.46 6.60 26.00
C LYS A 25 -18.95 6.55 24.55
N GLN A 26 -19.82 6.80 23.57
CA GLN A 26 -19.44 7.01 22.17
C GLN A 26 -20.22 8.18 21.58
N HIS A 27 -19.54 8.94 20.73
CA HIS A 27 -20.11 10.03 19.95
C HIS A 27 -21.27 9.53 19.07
N GLY A 28 -22.50 9.96 19.38
CA GLY A 28 -23.59 10.17 18.43
C GLY A 28 -24.08 9.02 17.55
N THR A 29 -24.01 7.75 17.97
CA THR A 29 -24.67 6.65 17.23
C THR A 29 -26.16 6.59 17.58
N LEU A 30 -27.05 6.83 16.62
CA LEU A 30 -28.49 6.63 16.80
C LEU A 30 -28.91 5.24 16.29
N LEU A 31 -29.38 4.38 17.21
CA LEU A 31 -29.99 3.09 16.91
C LEU A 31 -31.50 3.28 16.70
N PHE A 32 -31.99 3.03 15.48
CA PHE A 32 -33.39 3.24 15.10
C PHE A 32 -34.15 1.91 14.97
N THR A 33 -34.77 1.45 16.04
CA THR A 33 -35.78 0.37 16.01
C THR A 33 -37.21 0.85 16.31
N HIS A 34 -37.39 2.02 16.95
CA HIS A 34 -38.71 2.51 17.40
C HIS A 34 -39.20 3.83 16.76
N ILE A 35 -38.36 4.54 16.00
CA ILE A 35 -38.68 5.89 15.51
C ILE A 35 -39.01 5.91 13.99
N CYS A 36 -39.44 4.79 13.42
CA CYS A 36 -39.86 4.74 12.01
C CYS A 36 -41.19 5.44 11.74
N ASN A 37 -42.04 5.67 12.74
CA ASN A 37 -43.36 6.29 12.51
C ASN A 37 -43.32 7.83 12.60
N HIS A 38 -42.47 8.43 13.44
CA HIS A 38 -42.46 9.89 13.65
C HIS A 38 -41.42 10.66 12.84
N LEU A 39 -40.28 10.07 12.48
CA LEU A 39 -39.22 10.77 11.72
C LEU A 39 -39.33 10.62 10.20
N CYS A 40 -40.17 9.71 9.70
CA CYS A 40 -40.39 9.50 8.27
C CYS A 40 -41.23 10.61 7.60
N GLU A 41 -41.77 11.57 8.35
CA GLU A 41 -42.48 12.72 7.79
C GLU A 41 -41.61 13.99 7.69
N HIS A 42 -40.39 13.97 8.22
CA HIS A 42 -39.46 15.10 8.17
C HIS A 42 -38.25 14.80 7.28
N VAL A 43 -37.97 15.71 6.34
CA VAL A 43 -36.72 15.69 5.56
C VAL A 43 -35.56 15.89 6.51
N LEU A 44 -34.68 14.89 6.63
CA LEU A 44 -33.41 15.06 7.32
C LEU A 44 -32.49 15.88 6.40
N ARG A 45 -32.54 17.21 6.55
CA ARG A 45 -31.59 18.16 5.94
C ARG A 45 -30.19 18.10 6.57
N ILE A 46 -29.95 17.10 7.41
CA ILE A 46 -28.73 16.98 8.18
C ILE A 46 -27.81 16.02 7.43
N PRO A 47 -26.57 16.40 7.12
CA PRO A 47 -25.60 15.50 6.53
C PRO A 47 -25.33 14.33 7.49
N VAL A 48 -25.34 13.12 6.95
CA VAL A 48 -25.03 11.88 7.67
C VAL A 48 -23.77 11.29 7.06
N SER A 49 -22.74 11.02 7.84
CA SER A 49 -21.54 10.38 7.27
C SER A 49 -21.82 8.94 6.84
N LYS A 50 -22.63 8.18 7.59
CA LYS A 50 -22.91 6.78 7.24
C LYS A 50 -24.35 6.34 7.53
N VAL A 51 -24.96 5.65 6.58
CA VAL A 51 -26.29 5.02 6.69
C VAL A 51 -26.15 3.52 6.44
N SER A 52 -26.42 2.71 7.46
CA SER A 52 -26.37 1.24 7.36
C SER A 52 -27.75 0.61 7.57
N ILE A 53 -28.23 -0.12 6.57
CA ILE A 53 -29.52 -0.80 6.55
C ILE A 53 -29.31 -2.31 6.55
N TRP A 54 -29.85 -2.98 7.57
CA TRP A 54 -29.84 -4.43 7.74
C TRP A 54 -31.27 -4.95 7.69
N PRO A 55 -31.78 -5.32 6.50
CA PRO A 55 -33.20 -5.66 6.35
C PRO A 55 -33.61 -6.98 6.99
N GLU A 56 -32.64 -7.82 7.36
CA GLU A 56 -32.91 -9.13 7.93
C GLU A 56 -33.72 -9.02 9.22
N GLY A 57 -34.92 -9.61 9.21
CA GLY A 57 -35.84 -9.63 10.34
C GLY A 57 -36.66 -8.35 10.55
N LEU A 58 -36.55 -7.34 9.68
CA LEU A 58 -37.41 -6.15 9.73
C LEU A 58 -38.82 -6.47 9.21
N PRO A 59 -39.90 -5.96 9.84
CA PRO A 59 -41.25 -6.02 9.30
C PRO A 59 -41.35 -5.33 7.94
N LEU A 60 -42.24 -5.82 7.06
CA LEU A 60 -42.53 -5.20 5.76
C LEU A 60 -42.93 -3.73 5.90
N THR A 61 -43.69 -3.38 6.95
CA THR A 61 -44.08 -1.99 7.24
C THR A 61 -42.88 -1.10 7.50
N THR A 62 -41.89 -1.57 8.26
CA THR A 62 -40.62 -0.86 8.49
C THR A 62 -39.85 -0.68 7.20
N LEU A 63 -39.77 -1.72 6.36
CA LEU A 63 -39.12 -1.62 5.05
C LEU A 63 -39.82 -0.60 4.15
N HIS A 64 -41.15 -0.61 4.11
CA HIS A 64 -41.91 0.40 3.36
C HIS A 64 -41.69 1.81 3.89
N ASN A 65 -41.55 2.01 5.21
CA ASN A 65 -41.25 3.33 5.76
C ASN A 65 -39.87 3.86 5.34
N LEU A 66 -38.91 2.99 4.98
CA LEU A 66 -37.62 3.43 4.42
C LEU A 66 -37.78 4.25 3.14
N THR A 67 -38.85 4.04 2.38
CA THR A 67 -39.15 4.84 1.18
C THR A 67 -39.40 6.32 1.49
N LYS A 68 -39.74 6.65 2.74
CA LYS A 68 -39.97 8.02 3.18
C LYS A 68 -38.70 8.70 3.67
N LEU A 69 -37.59 7.96 3.85
CA LEU A 69 -36.32 8.55 4.24
C LEU A 69 -35.83 9.51 3.15
N ARG A 70 -35.56 10.75 3.54
CA ARG A 70 -34.98 11.80 2.68
C ARG A 70 -33.70 12.26 3.36
N ILE A 71 -32.56 11.89 2.79
CA ILE A 71 -31.23 12.28 3.27
C ILE A 71 -30.59 13.11 2.17
N GLU A 72 -30.29 14.39 2.46
CA GLU A 72 -29.76 15.33 1.46
C GLU A 72 -28.26 15.15 1.18
N LYS A 73 -27.50 14.60 2.13
CA LYS A 73 -26.08 14.27 1.96
C LYS A 73 -25.72 13.05 2.80
N CYS A 74 -25.16 12.04 2.13
CA CYS A 74 -24.66 10.81 2.73
C CYS A 74 -23.26 10.54 2.21
N GLU A 75 -22.27 10.28 3.06
CA GLU A 75 -20.93 9.89 2.56
C GLU A 75 -20.91 8.39 2.23
N GLU A 76 -21.44 7.54 3.11
CA GLU A 76 -21.49 6.09 2.91
C GLU A 76 -22.90 5.52 3.08
N LEU A 77 -23.44 4.87 2.05
CA LEU A 77 -24.65 4.08 2.11
C LEU A 77 -24.31 2.58 2.07
N GLU A 78 -24.75 1.84 3.08
CA GLU A 78 -24.50 0.41 3.22
C GLU A 78 -25.83 -0.34 3.39
N ILE A 79 -26.13 -1.27 2.49
CA ILE A 79 -27.30 -2.14 2.59
C ILE A 79 -26.81 -3.59 2.58
N LYS A 80 -26.86 -4.27 3.73
CA LYS A 80 -26.22 -5.59 3.92
C LYS A 80 -27.09 -6.59 4.66
N VAL A 81 -26.85 -7.85 4.39
CA VAL A 81 -27.38 -8.99 5.14
C VAL A 81 -26.24 -9.87 5.62
N ALA A 82 -26.48 -10.72 6.63
CA ALA A 82 -25.44 -11.60 7.16
C ALA A 82 -24.83 -12.49 6.06
N ALA A 83 -23.54 -12.82 6.17
CA ALA A 83 -22.81 -13.62 5.17
C ALA A 83 -23.54 -14.93 4.81
N SER A 84 -24.14 -15.58 5.82
CA SER A 84 -24.92 -16.82 5.75
C SER A 84 -26.26 -16.68 5.03
N THR A 85 -26.79 -15.48 4.86
CA THR A 85 -28.15 -15.26 4.36
C THR A 85 -28.22 -15.48 2.86
N LYS A 86 -28.88 -16.57 2.44
CA LYS A 86 -29.01 -16.97 1.03
C LYS A 86 -30.06 -16.16 0.25
N SER A 87 -31.08 -15.69 0.93
CA SER A 87 -32.18 -14.92 0.36
C SER A 87 -32.74 -13.99 1.43
N VAL A 88 -33.05 -12.75 1.05
CA VAL A 88 -33.84 -11.82 1.85
C VAL A 88 -34.96 -11.31 0.97
N ASP A 89 -36.17 -11.28 1.52
CA ASP A 89 -37.29 -10.64 0.85
C ASP A 89 -37.21 -9.13 1.09
N PHE A 90 -36.27 -8.49 0.40
CA PHE A 90 -36.16 -7.03 0.38
C PHE A 90 -36.98 -6.51 -0.81
N PRO A 91 -38.10 -5.80 -0.59
CA PRO A 91 -38.93 -5.34 -1.68
C PRO A 91 -38.12 -4.42 -2.60
N TYR A 92 -37.94 -4.80 -3.86
CA TYR A 92 -37.07 -4.04 -4.77
C TYR A 92 -37.50 -2.58 -4.93
N ARG A 93 -38.81 -2.30 -4.85
CA ARG A 93 -39.35 -0.93 -4.89
C ARG A 93 -38.79 -0.09 -3.74
N VAL A 94 -38.66 -0.69 -2.55
CA VAL A 94 -38.02 -0.05 -1.40
C VAL A 94 -36.54 0.22 -1.68
N LEU A 95 -35.81 -0.73 -2.28
CA LEU A 95 -34.40 -0.54 -2.63
C LEU A 95 -34.18 0.64 -3.56
N VAL A 96 -34.93 0.66 -4.68
CA VAL A 96 -34.84 1.72 -5.68
C VAL A 96 -35.12 3.07 -5.02
N GLU A 97 -36.15 3.13 -4.19
CA GLU A 97 -36.58 4.35 -3.55
C GLU A 97 -35.60 4.82 -2.46
N VAL A 98 -34.99 3.91 -1.70
CA VAL A 98 -33.91 4.25 -0.75
C VAL A 98 -32.70 4.81 -1.47
N ILE A 99 -32.22 4.14 -2.52
CA ILE A 99 -31.07 4.62 -3.31
C ILE A 99 -31.39 5.98 -3.93
N ARG A 100 -32.61 6.15 -4.45
CA ARG A 100 -33.07 7.41 -5.05
C ARG A 100 -33.18 8.55 -4.04
N ASN A 101 -33.65 8.26 -2.82
CA ASN A 101 -34.01 9.28 -1.84
C ASN A 101 -32.87 9.66 -0.90
N ILE A 102 -31.83 8.83 -0.84
CA ILE A 102 -30.54 9.21 -0.29
C ILE A 102 -29.82 9.97 -1.40
N CYS A 103 -30.26 11.22 -1.57
CA CYS A 103 -29.82 12.15 -2.59
C CYS A 103 -28.46 12.75 -2.19
N GLY A 104 -27.60 12.99 -3.17
CA GLY A 104 -26.23 13.47 -2.99
C GLY A 104 -25.24 12.45 -3.53
N THR A 105 -24.15 12.92 -4.15
CA THR A 105 -23.03 12.07 -4.55
C THR A 105 -22.48 11.38 -3.31
N ALA A 106 -22.98 10.18 -3.02
CA ALA A 106 -22.40 9.37 -1.97
C ALA A 106 -20.95 9.12 -2.35
N GLU A 107 -20.05 9.26 -1.39
CA GLU A 107 -18.67 8.86 -1.63
C GLU A 107 -18.64 7.34 -1.86
N ARG A 108 -19.46 6.59 -1.11
CA ARG A 108 -19.49 5.13 -1.19
C ARG A 108 -20.91 4.57 -1.14
N ILE A 109 -21.21 3.60 -2.01
CA ILE A 109 -22.41 2.76 -1.93
C ILE A 109 -21.97 1.30 -1.85
N HIS A 110 -22.40 0.58 -0.81
CA HIS A 110 -22.17 -0.85 -0.65
C HIS A 110 -23.49 -1.62 -0.64
N LEU A 111 -23.72 -2.42 -1.68
CA LEU A 111 -24.81 -3.38 -1.77
C LEU A 111 -24.34 -4.81 -1.46
N GLY A 112 -24.61 -5.26 -0.23
CA GLY A 112 -24.33 -6.62 0.22
C GLY A 112 -25.58 -7.49 0.37
N ILE A 113 -26.57 -7.31 -0.51
CA ILE A 113 -27.82 -8.07 -0.54
C ILE A 113 -28.01 -8.83 -1.87
N PRO A 114 -28.56 -10.06 -1.85
CA PRO A 114 -28.89 -10.76 -3.08
C PRO A 114 -30.08 -10.09 -3.78
N ILE A 115 -29.88 -9.64 -5.02
CA ILE A 115 -30.91 -8.94 -5.80
C ILE A 115 -31.40 -9.88 -6.92
N LYS A 116 -32.72 -10.11 -7.01
CA LYS A 116 -33.32 -11.01 -8.02
C LYS A 116 -33.14 -10.47 -9.44
N HIS A 117 -33.17 -11.36 -10.45
CA HIS A 117 -33.04 -11.00 -11.87
C HIS A 117 -34.17 -10.10 -12.39
N THR A 118 -35.33 -10.11 -11.73
CA THR A 118 -36.49 -9.26 -12.04
C THR A 118 -36.34 -7.82 -11.58
N PHE A 119 -35.25 -7.50 -10.87
CA PHE A 119 -34.96 -6.15 -10.41
C PHE A 119 -34.78 -5.19 -11.59
N LYS A 120 -35.55 -4.10 -11.57
CA LYS A 120 -35.45 -3.00 -12.53
C LYS A 120 -35.19 -1.72 -11.75
N CYS A 121 -34.10 -1.04 -12.09
CA CYS A 121 -33.71 0.23 -11.51
C CYS A 121 -33.13 1.11 -12.63
N ASP A 122 -33.39 2.41 -12.56
CA ASP A 122 -32.62 3.34 -13.36
C ASP A 122 -31.20 3.41 -12.80
N THR A 123 -30.24 3.02 -13.61
CA THR A 123 -28.82 2.99 -13.24
C THR A 123 -28.25 4.39 -12.99
N SER A 124 -28.94 5.43 -13.45
CA SER A 124 -28.58 6.82 -13.17
C SER A 124 -28.58 7.15 -11.65
N TYR A 125 -29.30 6.36 -10.85
CA TYR A 125 -29.31 6.49 -9.39
C TYR A 125 -28.00 6.03 -8.73
N PHE A 126 -27.16 5.27 -9.43
CA PHE A 126 -25.81 4.93 -8.97
C PHE A 126 -24.83 6.02 -9.39
N LYS A 127 -24.88 7.13 -8.66
CA LYS A 127 -23.96 8.27 -8.79
C LYS A 127 -23.15 8.41 -7.49
N CYS A 128 -22.05 7.67 -7.39
CA CYS A 128 -21.16 7.69 -6.24
C CYS A 128 -19.71 7.57 -6.68
N HIS A 129 -18.75 7.99 -5.85
CA HIS A 129 -17.34 7.79 -6.20
C HIS A 129 -16.98 6.29 -6.21
N HIS A 130 -17.40 5.54 -5.18
CA HIS A 130 -17.11 4.11 -5.03
C HIS A 130 -18.37 3.26 -4.91
N LEU A 131 -18.57 2.30 -5.82
CA LEU A 131 -19.65 1.30 -5.76
C LEU A 131 -19.08 -0.09 -5.46
N THR A 132 -19.56 -0.71 -4.38
CA THR A 132 -19.25 -2.11 -4.03
C THR A 132 -20.50 -2.98 -4.08
N ILE A 133 -20.44 -4.10 -4.79
CA ILE A 133 -21.49 -5.12 -4.78
C ILE A 133 -20.86 -6.49 -4.52
N ASP A 134 -21.13 -7.10 -3.36
CA ASP A 134 -20.47 -8.34 -2.94
C ASP A 134 -21.33 -9.62 -3.05
N ARG A 135 -22.61 -9.46 -3.43
CA ARG A 135 -23.57 -10.55 -3.64
C ARG A 135 -23.90 -10.75 -5.11
N PRO A 136 -24.41 -11.93 -5.51
CA PRO A 136 -24.78 -12.19 -6.89
C PRO A 136 -25.73 -11.13 -7.47
N THR A 137 -25.39 -10.60 -8.64
CA THR A 137 -26.11 -9.52 -9.34
C THR A 137 -26.72 -9.99 -10.67
N PRO A 138 -27.70 -10.90 -10.68
CA PRO A 138 -28.30 -11.38 -11.92
C PRO A 138 -29.06 -10.30 -12.72
N TRP A 139 -29.35 -9.15 -12.11
CA TRP A 139 -29.96 -7.98 -12.75
C TRP A 139 -28.96 -7.08 -13.49
N LEU A 140 -27.66 -7.20 -13.16
CA LEU A 140 -26.61 -6.38 -13.74
C LEU A 140 -26.28 -6.91 -15.14
N THR A 141 -26.37 -6.03 -16.13
CA THR A 141 -26.04 -6.31 -17.53
C THR A 141 -24.96 -5.34 -17.99
N GLY A 142 -24.19 -5.68 -19.04
CA GLY A 142 -23.18 -4.77 -19.59
C GLY A 142 -23.76 -3.42 -20.04
N LYS A 143 -25.01 -3.40 -20.51
CA LYS A 143 -25.74 -2.17 -20.86
C LYS A 143 -25.98 -1.26 -19.66
N ASN A 144 -26.33 -1.87 -18.52
CA ASN A 144 -26.62 -1.14 -17.28
C ASN A 144 -25.32 -0.68 -16.59
N LEU A 145 -24.28 -1.52 -16.62
CA LEU A 145 -22.96 -1.19 -16.04
C LEU A 145 -22.40 0.13 -16.61
N PHE A 146 -22.42 0.30 -17.93
CA PHE A 146 -21.91 1.53 -18.57
C PHE A 146 -22.71 2.80 -18.25
N LYS A 147 -23.97 2.65 -17.81
CA LYS A 147 -24.82 3.80 -17.46
C LYS A 147 -24.63 4.25 -16.01
N MET A 148 -23.95 3.46 -15.18
CA MET A 148 -23.61 3.85 -13.82
C MET A 148 -22.54 4.95 -13.87
N ARG A 149 -22.72 6.01 -13.10
CA ARG A 149 -21.77 7.13 -13.02
C ARG A 149 -20.95 6.98 -11.76
N CYS A 150 -20.10 5.97 -11.76
CA CYS A 150 -19.20 5.65 -10.64
C CYS A 150 -17.75 5.72 -11.09
N ALA A 151 -16.88 6.34 -10.29
CA ALA A 151 -15.45 6.40 -10.57
C ALA A 151 -14.79 5.02 -10.35
N GLN A 152 -15.14 4.37 -9.26
CA GLN A 152 -14.63 3.07 -8.83
C GLN A 152 -15.77 2.07 -8.70
N MET A 153 -15.61 0.88 -9.27
CA MET A 153 -16.60 -0.20 -9.17
C MET A 153 -15.95 -1.53 -8.80
N GLU A 154 -16.39 -2.13 -7.69
CA GLU A 154 -16.01 -3.48 -7.27
C GLU A 154 -17.24 -4.40 -7.25
N ILE A 155 -17.26 -5.41 -8.11
CA ILE A 155 -18.43 -6.28 -8.30
C ILE A 155 -17.99 -7.74 -8.17
N SER A 156 -18.45 -8.39 -7.11
CA SER A 156 -18.17 -9.81 -6.85
C SER A 156 -19.31 -10.71 -7.28
N ARG A 157 -18.99 -11.97 -7.59
CA ARG A 157 -19.96 -13.00 -7.99
C ARG A 157 -20.82 -12.56 -9.18
N SER A 158 -20.19 -11.87 -10.12
CA SER A 158 -20.85 -11.38 -11.31
C SER A 158 -21.20 -12.52 -12.27
N ARG A 159 -22.34 -12.38 -12.93
CA ARG A 159 -22.79 -13.23 -14.06
C ARG A 159 -22.56 -12.58 -15.42
N LEU A 160 -21.93 -11.40 -15.45
CA LEU A 160 -21.54 -10.75 -16.69
C LEU A 160 -20.61 -11.67 -17.49
N LYS A 161 -20.67 -11.55 -18.81
CA LYS A 161 -19.74 -12.26 -19.69
C LYS A 161 -18.54 -11.36 -19.96
N VAL A 162 -17.39 -11.96 -20.25
CA VAL A 162 -16.19 -11.22 -20.69
C VAL A 162 -16.50 -10.29 -21.87
N LYS A 163 -17.36 -10.72 -22.80
CA LYS A 163 -17.85 -9.89 -23.92
C LYS A 163 -18.54 -8.60 -23.44
N ASP A 164 -19.33 -8.66 -22.36
CA ASP A 164 -19.99 -7.48 -21.81
C ASP A 164 -18.96 -6.47 -21.27
N LEU A 165 -17.86 -6.96 -20.70
CA LEU A 165 -16.79 -6.12 -20.14
C LEU A 165 -15.88 -5.55 -21.24
N LEU A 166 -15.58 -6.32 -22.27
CA LEU A 166 -14.89 -5.81 -23.46
C LEU A 166 -15.73 -4.73 -24.16
N ASN A 167 -17.05 -4.91 -24.25
CA ASN A 167 -17.93 -3.86 -24.76
C ASN A 167 -17.93 -2.60 -23.86
N PHE A 168 -17.77 -2.77 -22.55
CA PHE A 168 -17.59 -1.64 -21.63
C PHE A 168 -16.30 -0.88 -21.94
N VAL A 169 -15.18 -1.59 -22.07
CA VAL A 169 -13.87 -1.00 -22.42
C VAL A 169 -13.94 -0.27 -23.77
N GLU A 170 -14.52 -0.91 -24.79
CA GLU A 170 -14.65 -0.30 -26.12
C GLU A 170 -15.46 1.00 -26.10
N LYS A 171 -16.53 1.04 -25.30
CA LYS A 171 -17.34 2.25 -25.13
C LYS A 171 -16.57 3.32 -24.38
N TRP A 172 -15.87 2.95 -23.31
CA TRP A 172 -15.02 3.88 -22.57
C TRP A 172 -14.00 4.53 -23.50
N MET A 173 -13.28 3.73 -24.30
CA MET A 173 -12.28 4.22 -25.26
C MET A 173 -12.83 5.29 -26.22
N LYS A 174 -14.13 5.25 -26.55
CA LYS A 174 -14.78 6.15 -27.52
C LYS A 174 -15.61 7.26 -26.86
N SER A 175 -15.79 7.22 -25.54
CA SER A 175 -16.69 8.13 -24.83
C SER A 175 -16.06 9.47 -24.48
N ASP A 176 -16.86 10.52 -24.27
CA ASP A 176 -16.39 11.80 -23.69
C ASP A 176 -16.45 11.79 -22.15
N LEU A 177 -16.92 10.70 -21.56
CA LEU A 177 -17.29 10.59 -20.14
C LEU A 177 -16.11 10.15 -19.25
N SER A 178 -14.87 10.20 -19.75
CA SER A 178 -13.80 9.33 -19.25
C SER A 178 -12.94 9.89 -18.13
N GLU A 179 -13.00 11.19 -17.82
CA GLU A 179 -12.01 11.80 -16.92
C GLU A 179 -12.19 11.39 -15.45
N GLU A 180 -13.41 11.14 -15.00
CA GLU A 180 -13.66 10.74 -13.60
C GLU A 180 -13.60 9.23 -13.37
N PHE A 181 -13.59 8.41 -14.43
CA PHE A 181 -13.60 6.95 -14.28
C PHE A 181 -12.20 6.43 -13.95
N GLU A 182 -12.09 5.65 -12.88
CA GLU A 182 -10.81 5.13 -12.39
C GLU A 182 -10.67 3.64 -12.64
N PHE A 183 -11.53 2.79 -12.07
CA PHE A 183 -11.40 1.35 -12.27
C PHE A 183 -12.70 0.56 -12.15
N LEU A 184 -12.70 -0.59 -12.83
CA LEU A 184 -13.70 -1.64 -12.74
C LEU A 184 -13.00 -2.95 -12.38
N ASP A 185 -13.36 -3.49 -11.22
CA ASP A 185 -12.87 -4.77 -10.71
C ASP A 185 -14.03 -5.75 -10.57
N ILE A 186 -14.00 -6.83 -11.35
CA ILE A 186 -15.06 -7.85 -11.36
C ILE A 186 -14.51 -9.21 -11.01
N THR A 187 -15.11 -9.84 -10.00
CA THR A 187 -14.91 -11.25 -9.69
C THR A 187 -16.10 -12.09 -10.18
N PHE A 188 -15.83 -13.11 -10.99
CA PHE A 188 -16.82 -14.05 -11.50
C PHE A 188 -17.04 -15.23 -10.55
N GLU A 189 -18.23 -15.83 -10.60
CA GLU A 189 -18.49 -17.10 -9.87
C GLU A 189 -17.67 -18.26 -10.43
N LYS A 190 -17.38 -18.25 -11.74
CA LYS A 190 -16.68 -19.31 -12.46
C LYS A 190 -15.42 -18.76 -13.11
N LYS A 191 -14.43 -19.64 -13.34
CA LYS A 191 -13.23 -19.28 -14.10
C LYS A 191 -13.62 -18.86 -15.51
N ILE A 192 -13.03 -17.77 -15.99
CA ILE A 192 -13.14 -17.30 -17.36
C ILE A 192 -12.05 -17.93 -18.23
N LYS A 193 -12.30 -17.98 -19.54
CA LYS A 193 -11.27 -18.33 -20.53
C LYS A 193 -10.21 -17.23 -20.55
N ILE A 194 -9.03 -17.57 -21.09
CA ILE A 194 -7.96 -16.60 -21.35
C ILE A 194 -8.57 -15.42 -22.12
N LEU A 195 -8.28 -14.21 -21.65
CA LEU A 195 -8.76 -13.00 -22.27
C LEU A 195 -8.14 -12.84 -23.65
N THR A 196 -8.97 -12.70 -24.67
CA THR A 196 -8.52 -12.36 -26.03
C THR A 196 -9.00 -10.97 -26.38
N PHE A 197 -8.07 -10.08 -26.66
CA PHE A 197 -8.38 -8.70 -27.01
C PHE A 197 -8.97 -8.61 -28.42
N PRO A 198 -10.07 -7.86 -28.62
CA PRO A 198 -10.53 -7.50 -29.95
C PRO A 198 -9.44 -6.75 -30.70
N LYS A 199 -9.28 -7.00 -32.01
CA LYS A 199 -8.31 -6.27 -32.86
C LYS A 199 -8.52 -4.76 -32.81
N SER A 200 -9.77 -4.32 -32.62
CA SER A 200 -10.14 -2.91 -32.49
C SER A 200 -9.50 -2.20 -31.29
N PHE A 201 -9.05 -2.94 -30.26
CA PHE A 201 -8.41 -2.34 -29.09
C PHE A 201 -7.00 -1.87 -29.39
N GLN A 202 -6.34 -2.47 -30.39
CA GLN A 202 -4.90 -2.29 -30.64
C GLN A 202 -4.10 -2.43 -29.34
N ALA A 203 -4.49 -3.40 -28.51
CA ALA A 203 -3.96 -3.55 -27.16
C ALA A 203 -2.44 -3.76 -27.21
N LYS A 204 -1.71 -2.90 -26.51
CA LYS A 204 -0.25 -2.99 -26.41
C LYS A 204 0.13 -3.78 -25.16
N THR A 205 1.26 -4.47 -25.22
CA THR A 205 1.86 -5.07 -24.02
C THR A 205 2.37 -3.96 -23.10
N TRP A 206 2.54 -4.29 -21.81
CA TRP A 206 3.10 -3.36 -20.84
C TRP A 206 4.44 -2.77 -21.33
N ASN A 207 4.56 -1.46 -21.22
CA ASN A 207 5.81 -0.73 -21.39
C ASN A 207 6.10 0.08 -20.12
N LYS A 208 7.24 -0.21 -19.49
CA LYS A 208 7.71 0.48 -18.28
C LYS A 208 7.88 1.99 -18.45
N GLU A 209 8.10 2.48 -19.67
CA GLU A 209 8.25 3.91 -19.96
C GLU A 209 6.89 4.64 -20.05
N MET A 210 5.79 3.91 -20.22
CA MET A 210 4.45 4.51 -20.31
C MET A 210 3.70 4.49 -18.98
N ARG A 211 4.00 3.52 -18.11
CA ARG A 211 3.38 3.34 -16.78
C ARG A 211 4.12 2.33 -15.92
N GLY A 212 3.89 2.40 -14.61
CA GLY A 212 4.27 1.37 -13.66
C GLY A 212 3.62 0.01 -13.92
N GLN A 213 4.20 -1.04 -13.35
CA GLN A 213 3.69 -2.41 -13.45
C GLN A 213 2.39 -2.61 -12.66
N HIS A 214 2.26 -1.96 -11.50
CA HIS A 214 1.21 -2.25 -10.54
C HIS A 214 0.22 -1.09 -10.41
N TYR A 215 -1.07 -1.42 -10.44
CA TYR A 215 -2.15 -0.45 -10.28
C TYR A 215 -2.63 -0.40 -8.83
N LEU A 216 -2.82 0.80 -8.28
CA LEU A 216 -3.36 1.03 -6.93
C LEU A 216 -4.87 1.25 -6.99
N ALA A 217 -5.65 0.19 -6.74
CA ALA A 217 -7.10 0.24 -6.66
C ALA A 217 -7.54 0.37 -5.19
N GLY A 218 -7.58 1.61 -4.69
CA GLY A 218 -7.76 1.90 -3.27
C GLY A 218 -6.62 1.31 -2.45
N THR A 219 -6.92 0.35 -1.56
CA THR A 219 -5.86 -0.36 -0.81
C THR A 219 -5.21 -1.48 -1.62
N LYS A 220 -5.82 -1.94 -2.73
CA LYS A 220 -5.41 -3.16 -3.47
C LYS A 220 -4.34 -2.84 -4.50
N VAL A 221 -3.34 -3.70 -4.57
CA VAL A 221 -2.35 -3.68 -5.64
C VAL A 221 -2.69 -4.75 -6.65
N ILE A 222 -2.81 -4.32 -7.90
CA ILE A 222 -3.13 -5.19 -9.02
C ILE A 222 -1.90 -5.25 -9.91
N ASP A 223 -1.36 -6.45 -10.09
CA ASP A 223 -0.32 -6.67 -11.09
C ASP A 223 -0.92 -6.58 -12.50
N CYS A 224 -0.38 -5.65 -13.28
CA CYS A 224 -0.80 -5.32 -14.63
C CYS A 224 0.30 -5.60 -15.67
N GLU A 225 1.36 -6.35 -15.32
CA GLU A 225 2.46 -6.75 -16.21
C GLU A 225 1.95 -7.46 -17.47
N HIS A 226 1.09 -8.47 -17.27
CA HIS A 226 0.52 -9.27 -18.36
C HIS A 226 -0.80 -8.70 -18.88
N GLY A 227 -1.12 -7.45 -18.55
CA GLY A 227 -2.30 -6.75 -19.05
C GLY A 227 -2.15 -6.27 -20.50
N GLY A 228 -3.28 -5.98 -21.13
CA GLY A 228 -3.33 -5.27 -22.41
C GLY A 228 -3.67 -3.80 -22.19
N ASP A 229 -2.80 -2.92 -22.66
CA ASP A 229 -2.98 -1.48 -22.56
C ASP A 229 -3.78 -0.95 -23.75
N VAL A 230 -4.82 -0.19 -23.45
CA VAL A 230 -5.69 0.47 -24.43
C VAL A 230 -5.62 1.98 -24.24
N VAL A 231 -5.74 2.71 -25.35
CA VAL A 231 -5.65 4.17 -25.35
C VAL A 231 -7.04 4.77 -25.53
N HIS A 232 -7.37 5.75 -24.70
CA HIS A 232 -8.61 6.52 -24.83
C HIS A 232 -8.59 7.38 -26.09
N LYS A 233 -9.75 7.80 -26.62
CA LYS A 233 -9.82 8.64 -27.83
C LYS A 233 -9.10 9.99 -27.71
N ASN A 234 -8.87 10.47 -26.48
CA ASN A 234 -8.09 11.68 -26.24
C ASN A 234 -6.58 11.50 -26.53
N GLY A 235 -6.11 10.27 -26.77
CA GLY A 235 -4.73 9.93 -27.08
C GLY A 235 -3.75 10.02 -25.91
N ARG A 236 -4.19 10.51 -24.74
CA ARG A 236 -3.34 10.76 -23.57
C ARG A 236 -3.58 9.77 -22.44
N THR A 237 -4.83 9.39 -22.22
CA THR A 237 -5.20 8.51 -21.11
C THR A 237 -5.04 7.05 -21.53
N ILE A 238 -4.28 6.30 -20.75
CA ILE A 238 -4.06 4.86 -20.94
C ILE A 238 -4.88 4.12 -19.88
N ALA A 239 -5.40 2.97 -20.24
CA ALA A 239 -6.01 2.04 -19.30
C ALA A 239 -5.50 0.63 -19.55
N THR A 240 -5.37 -0.16 -18.50
CA THR A 240 -4.97 -1.57 -18.59
C THR A 240 -6.15 -2.47 -18.33
N VAL A 241 -6.31 -3.48 -19.19
CA VAL A 241 -7.24 -4.59 -18.97
C VAL A 241 -6.41 -5.82 -18.65
N CYS A 242 -6.67 -6.48 -17.52
CA CYS A 242 -5.99 -7.74 -17.17
C CYS A 242 -6.93 -8.75 -16.51
N THR A 243 -6.48 -10.01 -16.51
CA THR A 243 -7.10 -11.08 -15.74
C THR A 243 -6.08 -11.66 -14.79
N GLN A 244 -6.46 -11.82 -13.53
CA GLN A 244 -5.56 -12.39 -12.52
C GLN A 244 -5.34 -13.90 -12.74
N SER A 245 -4.28 -14.44 -12.12
CA SER A 245 -3.82 -15.82 -12.28
C SER A 245 -4.89 -16.88 -11.99
N ASP A 246 -5.82 -16.59 -11.08
CA ASP A 246 -6.94 -17.46 -10.73
C ASP A 246 -8.01 -17.59 -11.84
N ARG A 247 -7.91 -16.75 -12.88
CA ARG A 247 -8.88 -16.57 -13.97
C ARG A 247 -10.30 -16.34 -13.48
N LYS A 248 -10.49 -15.77 -12.30
CA LYS A 248 -11.81 -15.40 -11.77
C LYS A 248 -11.98 -13.90 -11.67
N ARG A 249 -10.93 -13.12 -11.91
CA ARG A 249 -10.97 -11.67 -11.79
C ARG A 249 -10.66 -11.01 -13.13
N PHE A 250 -11.53 -10.09 -13.54
CA PHE A 250 -11.29 -9.15 -14.62
C PHE A 250 -11.07 -7.78 -14.00
N PHE A 251 -10.01 -7.11 -14.41
CA PHE A 251 -9.69 -5.77 -13.96
C PHE A 251 -9.53 -4.84 -15.18
N PHE A 252 -10.07 -3.64 -15.05
CA PHE A 252 -9.87 -2.54 -15.98
C PHE A 252 -9.56 -1.29 -15.17
N GLY A 253 -8.34 -0.76 -15.28
CA GLY A 253 -7.89 0.41 -14.53
C GLY A 253 -7.35 1.50 -15.44
N VAL A 254 -7.76 2.74 -15.18
CA VAL A 254 -7.38 3.96 -15.90
C VAL A 254 -6.23 4.64 -15.17
N TRP A 255 -5.13 4.88 -15.88
CA TRP A 255 -3.92 5.49 -15.36
C TRP A 255 -4.00 7.02 -15.45
N HIS A 256 -4.68 7.64 -14.48
CA HIS A 256 -4.64 9.09 -14.30
C HIS A 256 -3.27 9.58 -13.82
N ASN A 257 -2.60 8.75 -13.02
CA ASN A 257 -1.19 8.88 -12.70
C ASN A 257 -0.46 7.59 -13.12
N PRO A 258 0.22 7.58 -14.29
CA PRO A 258 0.91 6.39 -14.79
C PRO A 258 2.05 5.92 -13.89
N PHE A 259 2.60 6.83 -13.07
CA PHE A 259 3.70 6.58 -12.13
C PHE A 259 3.33 7.22 -10.79
N PRO A 260 2.57 6.52 -9.91
CA PRO A 260 2.22 7.07 -8.61
C PRO A 260 3.48 7.34 -7.79
N MET A 261 3.93 8.59 -7.72
CA MET A 261 4.98 9.05 -6.82
C MET A 261 4.43 9.08 -5.39
N ILE A 262 5.18 8.51 -4.43
CA ILE A 262 4.89 8.68 -3.00
C ILE A 262 5.60 9.94 -2.50
N PRO A 263 4.94 10.80 -1.69
CA PRO A 263 5.61 11.88 -0.98
C PRO A 263 6.78 11.32 -0.15
N GLN A 264 7.98 11.88 -0.36
CA GLN A 264 9.27 11.37 0.14
C GLN A 264 9.29 11.12 1.66
N GLU A 265 8.49 11.87 2.42
CA GLU A 265 8.26 11.76 3.86
C GLU A 265 7.71 10.39 4.32
N ASN A 266 7.09 9.60 3.44
CA ASN A 266 6.46 8.33 3.81
C ASN A 266 7.33 7.08 3.52
N VAL A 267 8.53 7.25 2.94
CA VAL A 267 9.40 6.11 2.57
C VAL A 267 9.76 5.23 3.78
N PRO A 268 10.18 5.78 4.96
CA PRO A 268 10.51 4.94 6.12
C PRO A 268 9.30 4.18 6.67
N GLU A 269 8.11 4.81 6.66
CA GLU A 269 6.85 4.21 7.12
C GLU A 269 6.46 3.02 6.23
N MET A 270 6.58 3.21 4.91
CA MET A 270 6.27 2.18 3.93
C MET A 270 7.25 1.02 4.01
N LEU A 271 8.55 1.30 4.18
CA LEU A 271 9.57 0.27 4.40
C LEU A 271 9.29 -0.53 5.67
N SER A 272 8.96 0.14 6.77
CA SER A 272 8.55 -0.51 8.01
C SER A 272 7.37 -1.46 7.79
N CYS A 273 6.31 -0.97 7.15
CA CYS A 273 5.13 -1.77 6.86
C CYS A 273 5.43 -2.92 5.90
N SER A 274 6.34 -2.73 4.94
CA SER A 274 6.70 -3.73 3.94
C SER A 274 7.34 -4.99 4.54
N LEU A 275 8.06 -4.86 5.66
CA LEU A 275 8.68 -5.98 6.37
C LEU A 275 7.64 -6.98 6.92
N THR A 276 6.48 -6.47 7.31
CA THR A 276 5.38 -7.27 7.89
C THR A 276 4.27 -7.62 6.91
N CYS A 277 4.22 -6.97 5.74
CA CYS A 277 3.11 -7.12 4.80
C CYS A 277 3.59 -7.26 3.36
N LEU A 278 3.49 -8.48 2.81
CA LEU A 278 3.84 -8.79 1.42
C LEU A 278 3.12 -7.88 0.40
N ARG A 279 1.88 -7.48 0.70
CA ARG A 279 1.14 -6.54 -0.15
C ARG A 279 1.82 -5.18 -0.21
N ILE A 280 2.23 -4.64 0.94
CA ILE A 280 2.92 -3.35 1.02
C ILE A 280 4.33 -3.45 0.45
N CYS A 281 5.01 -4.58 0.63
CA CYS A 281 6.28 -4.87 -0.05
C CYS A 281 6.13 -4.80 -1.57
N ASN A 282 5.09 -5.44 -2.12
CA ASN A 282 4.83 -5.37 -3.56
C ASN A 282 4.42 -3.96 -4.02
N VAL A 283 3.68 -3.19 -3.19
CA VAL A 283 3.47 -1.75 -3.45
C VAL A 283 4.83 -1.08 -3.57
N ALA A 284 5.66 -1.17 -2.53
CA ALA A 284 6.92 -0.45 -2.43
C ALA A 284 7.88 -0.79 -3.59
N LYS A 285 7.96 -2.06 -3.99
CA LYS A 285 8.75 -2.51 -5.16
C LYS A 285 8.28 -1.97 -6.50
N SER A 286 7.03 -1.54 -6.58
CA SER A 286 6.39 -1.07 -7.81
C SER A 286 6.52 0.42 -8.04
N LEU A 287 6.93 1.16 -7.02
CA LEU A 287 7.02 2.61 -7.06
C LEU A 287 8.35 3.05 -7.66
N GLU A 288 8.30 4.23 -8.27
CA GLU A 288 9.51 4.96 -8.63
C GLU A 288 9.85 5.91 -7.49
N TYR A 289 11.14 5.94 -7.16
CA TYR A 289 11.67 6.80 -6.11
C TYR A 289 12.67 7.77 -6.74
N GLU A 290 12.56 9.05 -6.41
CA GLU A 290 13.60 10.02 -6.71
C GLU A 290 14.83 9.73 -5.84
N SER A 291 15.99 9.60 -6.47
CA SER A 291 17.33 9.53 -5.87
C SER A 291 17.36 9.22 -4.36
N ILE A 292 16.99 7.98 -4.02
CA ILE A 292 17.14 7.50 -2.66
C ILE A 292 18.56 7.03 -2.46
N SER A 293 19.18 7.61 -1.45
CA SER A 293 20.43 7.16 -0.88
C SER A 293 20.19 6.75 0.56
N TRP A 294 21.12 5.99 1.13
CA TRP A 294 21.12 5.79 2.57
C TRP A 294 22.54 5.68 3.09
N ASN A 295 22.63 5.99 4.37
CA ASN A 295 23.83 5.97 5.16
C ASN A 295 23.70 4.91 6.25
N VAL A 296 24.70 4.06 6.36
CA VAL A 296 24.88 3.19 7.52
C VAL A 296 25.86 3.88 8.45
N ASP A 297 25.45 4.14 9.69
CA ASP A 297 26.30 4.73 10.73
C ASP A 297 26.43 3.74 11.89
N ILE A 298 27.67 3.33 12.15
CA ILE A 298 28.01 2.42 13.25
C ILE A 298 28.96 3.17 14.18
N SER A 299 28.48 3.54 15.37
CA SER A 299 29.25 4.31 16.34
C SER A 299 28.95 3.89 17.78
N LYS A 300 29.60 4.54 18.75
CA LYS A 300 29.30 4.35 20.18
C LYS A 300 27.86 4.75 20.54
N GLU A 301 27.23 5.63 19.77
CA GLU A 301 25.86 6.09 20.01
C GLU A 301 24.85 5.03 19.59
N GLY A 302 25.26 4.07 18.76
CA GLY A 302 24.45 2.95 18.31
C GLY A 302 24.73 2.59 16.86
N THR A 303 23.91 1.66 16.37
CA THR A 303 23.89 1.27 14.96
C THR A 303 22.64 1.85 14.32
N PHE A 304 22.83 2.66 13.28
CA PHE A 304 21.76 3.39 12.61
C PHE A 304 21.76 3.13 11.10
N LEU A 305 20.57 3.06 10.52
CA LEU A 305 20.33 3.10 9.09
C LEU A 305 19.53 4.35 8.77
N GLN A 306 20.15 5.31 8.09
CA GLN A 306 19.57 6.60 7.76
C GLN A 306 19.17 6.67 6.29
N PHE A 307 17.90 6.96 6.03
CA PHE A 307 17.35 7.12 4.69
C PHE A 307 17.48 8.58 4.26
N LYS A 308 17.94 8.79 3.03
CA LYS A 308 18.07 10.10 2.42
C LYS A 308 17.35 10.16 1.08
N CYS A 309 16.57 11.22 0.89
CA CYS A 309 15.95 11.52 -0.39
C CYS A 309 16.38 12.93 -0.79
N ASN A 310 16.98 13.06 -1.97
CA ASN A 310 17.54 14.34 -2.44
C ASN A 310 18.50 15.00 -1.43
N ASP A 311 19.39 14.19 -0.84
CA ASP A 311 20.36 14.55 0.21
C ASP A 311 19.77 14.95 1.58
N GLU A 312 18.44 15.06 1.70
CA GLU A 312 17.76 15.30 2.98
C GLU A 312 17.44 14.00 3.70
N VAL A 313 17.62 13.99 5.02
CA VAL A 313 17.30 12.83 5.86
C VAL A 313 15.80 12.70 6.01
N CYS A 314 15.21 11.65 5.46
CA CYS A 314 13.76 11.39 5.54
C CYS A 314 13.38 10.43 6.67
N GLY A 315 14.35 9.72 7.27
CA GLY A 315 14.13 8.96 8.49
C GLY A 315 15.36 8.17 8.92
N THR A 316 15.36 7.70 10.17
CA THR A 316 16.46 6.90 10.71
C THR A 316 15.94 5.71 11.52
N TRP A 317 16.44 4.51 11.22
CA TRP A 317 16.22 3.31 12.02
C TRP A 317 17.38 3.11 12.98
N SER A 318 17.05 2.74 14.21
CA SER A 318 17.98 2.42 15.30
C SER A 318 17.88 0.95 15.63
N PHE A 319 19.02 0.27 15.74
CA PHE A 319 19.11 -1.15 16.08
C PHE A 319 19.67 -1.31 17.48
N LYS A 320 19.00 -2.10 18.33
CA LYS A 320 19.39 -2.32 19.72
C LYS A 320 19.35 -3.79 20.08
N GLU A 321 20.45 -4.31 20.61
CA GLU A 321 20.57 -5.67 21.12
C GLU A 321 20.01 -5.77 22.55
N SER A 322 19.21 -6.79 22.83
CA SER A 322 18.80 -7.19 24.18
C SER A 322 18.71 -8.71 24.28
N GLY A 323 19.77 -9.34 24.81
CA GLY A 323 19.89 -10.79 24.81
C GLY A 323 20.07 -11.32 23.38
N ASN A 324 19.24 -12.29 22.98
CA ASN A 324 19.24 -12.87 21.63
C ASN A 324 18.21 -12.20 20.70
N THR A 325 17.79 -10.99 21.03
CA THR A 325 16.80 -10.23 20.27
C THR A 325 17.40 -8.89 19.85
N VAL A 326 17.18 -8.52 18.61
CA VAL A 326 17.48 -7.19 18.10
C VAL A 326 16.15 -6.47 17.85
N THR A 327 15.96 -5.35 18.54
CA THR A 327 14.82 -4.46 18.34
C THR A 327 15.22 -3.35 17.38
N VAL A 328 14.39 -3.14 16.36
CA VAL A 328 14.56 -2.05 15.38
C VAL A 328 13.44 -1.03 15.59
N SER A 329 13.81 0.24 15.79
CA SER A 329 12.89 1.34 16.12
C SER A 329 13.22 2.60 15.34
N LYS A 330 12.31 3.58 15.30
CA LYS A 330 12.60 4.91 14.74
C LYS A 330 13.52 5.67 15.71
N LYS A 331 14.57 6.32 15.20
CA LYS A 331 15.49 7.10 16.05
C LYS A 331 14.78 8.30 16.69
N GLU A 332 13.89 8.97 15.96
CA GLU A 332 13.17 10.14 16.48
C GLU A 332 12.06 9.75 17.49
N ASP A 333 11.57 8.51 17.42
CA ASP A 333 10.60 7.95 18.36
C ASP A 333 10.94 6.49 18.71
N PRO A 334 11.82 6.27 19.71
CA PRO A 334 12.28 4.93 20.09
C PRO A 334 11.18 4.01 20.60
N ASN A 335 10.00 4.54 20.98
CA ASN A 335 8.87 3.73 21.40
C ASN A 335 8.12 3.12 20.21
N THR A 336 8.32 3.66 19.01
CA THR A 336 7.79 3.11 17.77
C THR A 336 8.72 1.99 17.28
N ILE A 337 8.42 0.77 17.71
CA ILE A 337 9.08 -0.46 17.24
C ILE A 337 8.63 -0.75 15.81
N ILE A 338 9.59 -0.92 14.92
CA ILE A 338 9.40 -1.28 13.51
C ILE A 338 9.26 -2.79 13.42
N TYR A 339 10.22 -3.52 13.99
CA TYR A 339 10.18 -4.97 14.14
C TYR A 339 11.16 -5.43 15.23
N GLU A 340 11.00 -6.69 15.63
CA GLU A 340 11.93 -7.41 16.50
C GLU A 340 12.25 -8.74 15.83
N GLU A 341 13.49 -9.18 15.95
CA GLU A 341 13.91 -10.49 15.44
C GLU A 341 14.88 -11.18 16.39
N GLU A 342 14.83 -12.52 16.37
CA GLU A 342 15.82 -13.34 17.05
C GLU A 342 17.13 -13.27 16.27
N SER A 343 18.13 -12.64 16.86
CA SER A 343 19.45 -12.48 16.29
C SER A 343 20.48 -12.35 17.41
N GLU A 344 21.60 -13.05 17.25
CA GLU A 344 22.72 -12.99 18.20
C GLU A 344 23.47 -11.65 18.16
N ASN A 345 23.21 -10.83 17.14
CA ASN A 345 24.01 -9.66 16.85
C ASN A 345 23.31 -8.64 15.95
N VAL A 346 23.45 -7.37 16.29
CA VAL A 346 22.88 -6.23 15.54
C VAL A 346 23.33 -6.16 14.08
N TYR A 347 24.54 -6.61 13.75
CA TYR A 347 25.03 -6.50 12.36
C TYR A 347 24.41 -7.53 11.40
N ASP A 348 23.95 -8.67 11.91
CA ASP A 348 23.17 -9.64 11.12
C ASP A 348 21.81 -9.03 10.77
N SER A 349 21.17 -8.39 11.75
CA SER A 349 19.92 -7.66 11.60
C SER A 349 20.02 -6.46 10.66
N LEU A 350 21.10 -5.68 10.80
CA LEU A 350 21.40 -4.57 9.90
C LEU A 350 21.61 -5.05 8.47
N THR A 351 22.35 -6.15 8.27
CA THR A 351 22.56 -6.77 6.96
C THR A 351 21.23 -7.16 6.32
N SER A 352 20.35 -7.85 7.06
CA SER A 352 19.02 -8.23 6.60
C SER A 352 18.17 -7.01 6.23
N ALA A 353 18.20 -5.96 7.05
CA ALA A 353 17.50 -4.70 6.76
C ALA A 353 18.02 -4.04 5.48
N ILE A 354 19.34 -3.97 5.29
CA ILE A 354 19.96 -3.40 4.08
C ILE A 354 19.55 -4.21 2.84
N ILE A 355 19.61 -5.54 2.90
CA ILE A 355 19.18 -6.40 1.79
C ILE A 355 17.72 -6.14 1.44
N HIS A 356 16.83 -6.10 2.45
CA HIS A 356 15.41 -5.85 2.25
C HIS A 356 15.17 -4.46 1.64
N VAL A 357 15.78 -3.41 2.17
CA VAL A 357 15.64 -2.05 1.66
C VAL A 357 16.16 -1.92 0.23
N THR A 358 17.31 -2.52 -0.06
CA THR A 358 17.91 -2.54 -1.41
C THR A 358 17.00 -3.25 -2.41
N ASP A 359 16.42 -4.39 -2.03
CA ASP A 359 15.49 -5.16 -2.86
C ASP A 359 14.15 -4.43 -3.05
N VAL A 360 13.63 -3.79 -2.00
CA VAL A 360 12.35 -3.08 -2.05
C VAL A 360 12.44 -1.77 -2.82
N LEU A 361 13.47 -0.96 -2.57
CA LEU A 361 13.61 0.36 -3.19
C LEU A 361 14.44 0.35 -4.47
N LYS A 362 15.08 -0.78 -4.82
CA LYS A 362 15.94 -0.95 -6.01
C LYS A 362 17.02 0.11 -6.15
N CYS A 363 17.52 0.63 -5.03
CA CYS A 363 18.59 1.64 -5.01
C CYS A 363 19.84 1.12 -4.28
N THR A 364 20.93 1.86 -4.43
CA THR A 364 22.25 1.46 -3.94
C THR A 364 22.60 2.16 -2.63
N VAL A 365 23.25 1.42 -1.73
CA VAL A 365 23.84 1.99 -0.51
C VAL A 365 24.83 3.08 -0.91
N SER A 366 24.61 4.31 -0.43
CA SER A 366 25.40 5.45 -0.90
C SER A 366 26.63 5.68 -0.04
N ASN A 367 26.47 5.68 1.28
CA ASN A 367 27.59 5.77 2.20
C ASN A 367 27.50 4.70 3.30
N VAL A 368 28.64 4.11 3.64
CA VAL A 368 28.80 3.29 4.85
C VAL A 368 29.87 3.98 5.69
N GLU A 369 29.50 4.45 6.87
CA GLU A 369 30.41 5.10 7.82
C GLU A 369 30.53 4.25 9.08
N ILE A 370 31.75 3.82 9.39
CA ILE A 370 32.06 2.99 10.56
C ILE A 370 32.99 3.80 11.47
N TRP A 371 32.46 4.23 12.61
CA TRP A 371 33.17 4.99 13.63
C TRP A 371 33.51 4.11 14.82
N ILE A 372 34.76 3.66 14.85
CA ILE A 372 35.31 2.84 15.92
C ILE A 372 35.92 3.79 16.95
N GLN A 373 35.10 4.23 17.90
CA GLN A 373 35.54 4.97 19.07
C GLN A 373 35.15 4.18 20.33
N ASP A 374 36.12 3.89 21.20
CA ASP A 374 35.91 3.18 22.47
C ASP A 374 35.23 1.80 22.32
N PHE A 375 35.34 1.17 21.15
CA PHE A 375 34.80 -0.17 20.92
C PHE A 375 35.55 -1.20 21.74
N LYS A 376 34.79 -2.02 22.47
CA LYS A 376 35.33 -3.22 23.11
C LYS A 376 35.72 -4.21 22.01
N HIS A 377 36.82 -4.93 22.21
CA HIS A 377 37.36 -5.89 21.22
C HIS A 377 36.31 -6.89 20.69
N PHE A 378 35.36 -7.33 21.52
CA PHE A 378 34.31 -8.25 21.07
C PHE A 378 33.32 -7.62 20.06
N ILE A 379 33.14 -6.29 20.07
CA ILE A 379 32.28 -5.57 19.11
C ILE A 379 32.93 -5.59 17.73
N ILE A 380 34.27 -5.51 17.68
CA ILE A 380 35.05 -5.55 16.45
C ILE A 380 34.88 -6.90 15.73
N HIS A 381 34.90 -8.01 16.48
CA HIS A 381 34.61 -9.32 15.88
C HIS A 381 33.19 -9.43 15.34
N LYS A 382 32.20 -8.82 16.01
CA LYS A 382 30.81 -8.79 15.54
C LYS A 382 30.66 -8.00 14.23
N LEU A 383 31.47 -6.96 13.99
CA LEU A 383 31.47 -6.19 12.73
C LEU A 383 31.80 -7.05 11.50
N MET A 384 32.61 -8.10 11.67
CA MET A 384 32.95 -9.02 10.58
C MET A 384 31.72 -9.73 9.98
N ARG A 385 30.59 -9.76 10.70
CA ARG A 385 29.33 -10.30 10.21
C ARG A 385 28.56 -9.35 9.28
N LEU A 386 28.90 -8.05 9.25
CA LEU A 386 28.29 -7.09 8.35
C LEU A 386 28.56 -7.47 6.90
N LYS A 387 27.50 -7.59 6.09
CA LYS A 387 27.62 -7.87 4.65
C LYS A 387 26.86 -6.83 3.84
N ILE A 388 27.58 -6.10 3.00
CA ILE A 388 27.00 -5.10 2.11
C ILE A 388 27.61 -5.33 0.74
N GLU A 389 26.85 -6.00 -0.14
CA GLU A 389 27.34 -6.45 -1.44
C GLU A 389 27.86 -5.32 -2.34
N LYS A 390 27.30 -4.11 -2.19
CA LYS A 390 27.72 -2.94 -2.95
C LYS A 390 27.37 -1.65 -2.22
N CYS A 391 28.34 -0.75 -2.09
CA CYS A 391 28.11 0.64 -1.70
C CYS A 391 28.92 1.61 -2.57
N LEU A 392 28.44 2.84 -2.73
CA LEU A 392 29.15 3.85 -3.51
C LEU A 392 30.38 4.35 -2.74
N ASN A 393 30.21 4.78 -1.50
CA ASN A 393 31.30 5.24 -0.66
C ASN A 393 31.34 4.49 0.66
N MET A 394 32.54 4.18 1.12
CA MET A 394 32.77 3.62 2.44
C MET A 394 33.82 4.45 3.17
N ARG A 395 33.58 4.71 4.45
CA ARG A 395 34.50 5.38 5.36
C ARG A 395 34.64 4.57 6.63
N ILE A 396 35.87 4.25 7.01
CA ILE A 396 36.19 3.55 8.25
C ILE A 396 37.10 4.47 9.06
N TYR A 397 36.66 4.85 10.25
CA TYR A 397 37.39 5.72 11.17
C TYR A 397 37.68 4.96 12.46
N LEU A 398 38.95 4.94 12.87
CA LEU A 398 39.35 4.53 14.20
C LEU A 398 39.83 5.77 14.97
N ALA A 399 39.04 6.21 15.95
CA ALA A 399 39.40 7.36 16.77
C ALA A 399 40.40 6.92 17.85
N ILE A 400 41.69 6.94 17.51
CA ILE A 400 42.76 6.51 18.41
C ILE A 400 43.00 7.58 19.48
N LYS A 401 42.45 7.36 20.68
CA LYS A 401 42.96 8.01 21.90
C LYS A 401 43.97 7.16 22.66
N GLU A 402 44.03 5.85 22.39
CA GLU A 402 44.93 4.93 23.09
C GLU A 402 45.78 4.14 22.09
N LYS A 403 47.10 4.06 22.36
CA LYS A 403 48.12 3.37 21.57
C LYS A 403 47.99 1.84 21.60
N ILE A 404 46.78 1.29 21.51
CA ILE A 404 46.61 -0.15 21.36
C ILE A 404 46.78 -0.43 19.87
N PRO A 405 47.86 -1.12 19.46
CA PRO A 405 48.03 -1.47 18.07
C PRO A 405 46.90 -2.44 17.70
N VAL A 406 46.02 -2.03 16.80
CA VAL A 406 44.90 -2.83 16.23
C VAL A 406 45.43 -3.91 15.27
N THR A 407 46.69 -4.31 15.44
CA THR A 407 47.53 -4.85 14.38
C THR A 407 47.46 -6.36 14.21
N LEU A 408 46.75 -7.09 15.07
CA LEU A 408 46.69 -8.56 15.01
C LEU A 408 45.33 -9.13 14.57
N ASP A 409 44.29 -8.31 14.46
CA ASP A 409 42.93 -8.81 14.23
C ASP A 409 42.49 -8.59 12.77
N PRO A 410 42.19 -9.66 11.98
CA PRO A 410 41.85 -9.59 10.54
C PRO A 410 40.49 -8.93 10.24
N TRP A 411 39.89 -8.24 11.22
CA TRP A 411 38.58 -7.64 11.09
C TRP A 411 38.51 -6.61 9.96
N LEU A 412 39.55 -5.78 9.79
CA LEU A 412 39.53 -4.71 8.77
C LEU A 412 39.52 -5.32 7.37
N ALA A 413 40.38 -6.31 7.11
CA ALA A 413 40.39 -7.05 5.86
C ALA A 413 39.05 -7.77 5.61
N THR A 414 38.45 -8.34 6.66
CA THR A 414 37.15 -9.01 6.58
C THR A 414 36.01 -8.04 6.27
N VAL A 415 36.02 -6.85 6.88
CA VAL A 415 35.04 -5.80 6.61
C VAL A 415 35.18 -5.26 5.18
N ILE A 416 36.39 -5.01 4.70
CA ILE A 416 36.65 -4.59 3.31
C ILE A 416 36.16 -5.67 2.33
N LYS A 417 36.41 -6.94 2.63
CA LYS A 417 35.94 -8.08 1.83
C LYS A 417 34.40 -8.15 1.77
N ASN A 418 33.74 -7.93 2.89
CA ASN A 418 32.28 -8.08 3.01
C ASN A 418 31.49 -6.83 2.63
N VAL A 419 32.13 -5.65 2.60
CA VAL A 419 31.54 -4.37 2.22
C VAL A 419 32.24 -3.84 0.97
N CYS A 420 31.65 -4.10 -0.19
CA CYS A 420 32.27 -3.75 -1.46
C CYS A 420 32.01 -2.28 -1.84
N ALA A 421 32.97 -1.39 -1.56
CA ALA A 421 32.93 -0.01 -2.00
C ALA A 421 33.35 0.11 -3.48
N THR A 422 32.48 0.68 -4.31
CA THR A 422 32.77 0.84 -5.75
C THR A 422 33.22 2.23 -6.13
N GLY A 423 32.80 3.28 -5.45
CA GLY A 423 33.21 4.67 -5.71
C GLY A 423 34.47 5.02 -4.94
N ARG A 424 34.31 5.38 -3.66
CA ARG A 424 35.42 5.77 -2.78
C ARG A 424 35.50 4.86 -1.55
N LEU A 425 36.70 4.38 -1.25
CA LEU A 425 37.02 3.72 0.02
C LEU A 425 37.98 4.62 0.80
N TYR A 426 37.57 5.06 1.98
CA TYR A 426 38.36 5.89 2.87
C TYR A 426 38.65 5.11 4.16
N ILE A 427 39.93 4.91 4.48
CA ILE A 427 40.35 4.16 5.65
C ILE A 427 41.25 5.06 6.51
N SER A 428 40.77 5.32 7.71
CA SER A 428 41.50 6.01 8.79
C SER A 428 41.75 5.08 9.95
N VAL A 429 42.49 4.02 9.64
CA VAL A 429 42.90 2.98 10.58
C VAL A 429 44.38 2.73 10.29
N PRO A 430 45.29 2.92 11.27
CA PRO A 430 46.67 2.55 11.07
C PRO A 430 46.76 1.04 10.95
N THR A 431 47.58 0.61 10.02
CA THR A 431 47.93 -0.79 9.79
C THR A 431 49.44 -0.92 9.96
N ASP A 432 49.94 -2.13 10.17
CA ASP A 432 51.37 -2.40 10.20
C ASP A 432 51.78 -3.34 9.05
N GLU A 433 53.04 -3.75 9.02
CA GLU A 433 53.59 -4.64 7.99
C GLU A 433 53.00 -6.05 8.03
N SER A 434 52.34 -6.45 9.12
CA SER A 434 51.72 -7.77 9.27
C SER A 434 50.27 -7.82 8.79
N PHE A 435 49.69 -6.68 8.40
CA PHE A 435 48.34 -6.64 7.85
C PHE A 435 48.29 -7.29 6.48
N GLU A 436 47.50 -8.37 6.38
CA GLU A 436 47.25 -9.06 5.12
C GLU A 436 45.83 -8.78 4.61
N CYS A 437 45.72 -8.20 3.42
CA CYS A 437 44.46 -8.11 2.69
C CYS A 437 44.70 -8.34 1.20
N ASP A 438 43.88 -9.19 0.59
CA ASP A 438 43.91 -9.43 -0.85
C ASP A 438 43.58 -8.13 -1.61
N PRO A 439 44.48 -7.62 -2.48
CA PRO A 439 44.24 -6.41 -3.28
C PRO A 439 42.98 -6.48 -4.14
N SER A 440 42.54 -7.68 -4.53
CA SER A 440 41.32 -7.88 -5.33
C SER A 440 40.02 -7.50 -4.59
N HIS A 441 40.09 -7.31 -3.27
CA HIS A 441 38.97 -6.79 -2.47
C HIS A 441 38.78 -5.26 -2.63
N PHE A 442 39.78 -4.52 -3.10
CA PHE A 442 39.71 -3.06 -3.29
C PHE A 442 39.11 -2.70 -4.64
N LYS A 443 37.79 -2.86 -4.79
CA LYS A 443 37.06 -2.61 -6.05
C LYS A 443 36.65 -1.14 -6.27
N CYS A 444 37.25 -0.22 -5.53
CA CYS A 444 36.89 1.21 -5.56
C CYS A 444 37.65 1.98 -6.65
N HIS A 445 37.04 3.04 -7.18
CA HIS A 445 37.74 3.98 -8.08
C HIS A 445 38.78 4.84 -7.36
N LEU A 446 38.55 5.11 -6.07
CA LEU A 446 39.45 5.91 -5.26
C LEU A 446 39.64 5.28 -3.88
N LEU A 447 40.87 4.83 -3.60
CA LEU A 447 41.32 4.43 -2.26
C LEU A 447 42.01 5.62 -1.59
N VAL A 448 41.64 5.92 -0.34
CA VAL A 448 42.27 6.95 0.49
C VAL A 448 42.66 6.33 1.82
N MET A 449 43.95 6.30 2.10
CA MET A 449 44.53 5.93 3.40
C MET A 449 45.06 7.22 4.03
N ASP A 450 44.53 7.64 5.17
CA ASP A 450 44.98 8.88 5.85
C ASP A 450 45.85 8.62 7.09
N GLN A 451 46.05 7.35 7.44
CA GLN A 451 46.92 6.86 8.50
C GLN A 451 48.07 5.99 7.93
N PRO A 452 49.18 5.81 8.68
CA PRO A 452 50.28 4.95 8.25
C PRO A 452 49.81 3.55 7.83
N SER A 453 50.23 3.12 6.64
CA SER A 453 49.85 1.84 6.04
C SER A 453 51.07 1.15 5.39
N PRO A 454 52.01 0.62 6.21
CA PRO A 454 53.30 0.11 5.73
C PRO A 454 53.20 -1.11 4.80
N TRP A 455 52.12 -1.89 4.91
CA TRP A 455 51.85 -3.04 4.04
C TRP A 455 51.51 -2.65 2.59
N LEU A 456 51.11 -1.39 2.34
CA LEU A 456 50.68 -0.92 1.02
C LEU A 456 51.92 -0.47 0.21
N THR A 457 52.59 -1.43 -0.43
CA THR A 457 53.78 -1.17 -1.26
C THR A 457 53.41 -0.95 -2.73
N PRO A 458 54.30 -0.36 -3.56
CA PRO A 458 54.08 -0.25 -5.01
C PRO A 458 53.81 -1.58 -5.71
N GLU A 459 54.32 -2.70 -5.18
CA GLU A 459 54.06 -4.04 -5.72
C GLU A 459 52.67 -4.58 -5.36
N THR A 460 52.03 -4.00 -4.34
CA THR A 460 50.70 -4.39 -3.83
C THR A 460 49.57 -3.62 -4.52
N LEU A 461 49.88 -2.46 -5.12
CA LEU A 461 48.97 -1.58 -5.88
C LEU A 461 49.04 -1.86 -7.39
#